data_AF-A0A954TGP5-F1
#
_entry.id   AF-A0A954TGP5-F1
#
_cell.length_a   1.000
_cell.length_b   1.000
_cell.length_c   1.000
_cell.angle_alpha   90.00
_cell.angle_beta   90.00
_cell.angle_gamma   90.00
#
_symmetry.space_group_name_H-M   'P 1'
#
loop_
_entity.id
_entity.type
_entity.pdbx_description
1 polymer ?
#
loop_
_entity_poly.entity_id
_entity_poly.type
_entity_poly.pdbx_seq_one_letter_code
_entity_poly.pdbx_strand_id
1 'polypeptide(L)'
;ASLVVMAEDLSQLSAVLAQLEGNLTGCIYSAQQGADEAAYGQLAPLLQRRVGRLLNDKMPTGVAVSPAMNHGGPFPATGHPGFTAVGIPASLFRFAKLTCYDGVRPTRLPTLLQDKNPTGETWRYVDLQWTTGDVTS
;
A
#
# COMPACT_ATOMS: atom_id res chain seq x y z
N ALA A 1 0.81 -27.88 -12.94
CA ALA A 1 1.22 -27.44 -14.28
C ALA A 1 1.73 -26.01 -14.17
N SER A 2 2.76 -25.65 -14.94
CA SER A 2 3.31 -24.28 -14.98
C SER A 2 3.12 -23.71 -16.38
N LEU A 3 2.95 -22.38 -16.48
CA LEU A 3 2.94 -21.65 -17.74
C LEU A 3 4.21 -20.83 -17.85
N VAL A 4 4.86 -20.89 -19.01
CA VAL A 4 6.01 -20.06 -19.36
C VAL A 4 5.67 -19.34 -20.66
N VAL A 5 5.85 -18.02 -20.67
CA VAL A 5 5.68 -17.17 -21.85
C VAL A 5 7.03 -16.58 -22.19
N MET A 6 7.51 -16.84 -23.40
CA MET A 6 8.76 -16.25 -23.90
C MET A 6 8.41 -15.02 -24.74
N ALA A 7 9.04 -13.89 -24.41
CA ALA A 7 8.99 -12.69 -25.24
C ALA A 7 10.26 -12.64 -26.12
N GLU A 8 10.10 -12.17 -27.34
CA GLU A 8 11.18 -11.94 -28.30
C GLU A 8 12.14 -10.86 -27.81
N ASP A 9 11.60 -9.80 -27.20
CA ASP A 9 12.36 -8.67 -26.67
C ASP A 9 11.63 -7.94 -25.52
N LEU A 10 12.27 -6.90 -24.98
CA LEU A 10 11.72 -6.06 -23.92
C LEU A 10 10.48 -5.26 -24.35
N SER A 11 10.34 -4.94 -25.64
CA SER A 11 9.18 -4.23 -26.17
C SER A 11 7.95 -5.14 -26.16
N GLN A 12 8.10 -6.39 -26.58
CA GLN A 12 7.04 -7.38 -26.52
C GLN A 12 6.69 -7.72 -25.08
N LEU A 13 7.68 -7.86 -24.19
CA LEU A 13 7.43 -8.07 -22.76
C LEU A 13 6.68 -6.88 -22.14
N SER A 14 7.03 -5.65 -22.50
CA SER A 14 6.32 -4.44 -22.06
C SER A 14 4.86 -4.45 -22.52
N ALA A 15 4.60 -4.86 -23.77
CA ALA A 15 3.25 -5.00 -24.30
C ALA A 15 2.45 -6.08 -23.54
N VAL A 16 3.06 -7.21 -23.21
CA VAL A 16 2.44 -8.26 -22.38
C VAL A 16 2.08 -7.73 -20.99
N LEU A 17 3.03 -7.07 -20.30
CA LEU A 17 2.78 -6.47 -18.97
C LEU A 17 1.65 -5.43 -19.02
N ALA A 18 1.54 -4.69 -20.12
CA ALA A 18 0.47 -3.71 -20.32
C ALA A 18 -0.92 -4.36 -20.48
N GLN A 19 -1.01 -5.65 -20.81
CA GLN A 19 -2.29 -6.37 -20.91
C GLN A 19 -2.65 -7.16 -19.64
N LEU A 20 -1.74 -7.27 -18.67
CA LEU A 20 -2.04 -7.97 -17.43
C LEU A 20 -3.13 -7.23 -16.66
N GLU A 21 -4.06 -8.00 -16.10
CA GLU A 21 -4.99 -7.50 -15.11
C GLU A 21 -4.30 -7.29 -13.75
N GLY A 22 -5.04 -6.79 -12.76
CA GLY A 22 -4.54 -6.62 -11.40
C GLY A 22 -4.17 -7.93 -10.71
N ASN A 23 -3.00 -7.95 -10.07
CA ASN A 23 -2.43 -9.08 -9.36
C ASN A 23 -2.07 -8.70 -7.92
N LEU A 24 -2.03 -9.67 -7.00
CA LEU A 24 -1.54 -9.43 -5.64
C LEU A 24 -0.03 -9.12 -5.66
N THR A 25 0.72 -9.81 -6.51
CA THR A 25 2.16 -9.74 -6.55
C THR A 25 2.71 -9.77 -7.97
N GLY A 26 3.88 -9.19 -8.16
CA GLY A 26 4.75 -9.44 -9.31
C GLY A 26 6.19 -9.54 -8.86
N CYS A 27 6.94 -10.44 -9.46
CA CYS A 27 8.34 -10.68 -9.13
C CYS A 27 9.20 -10.35 -10.35
N ILE A 28 10.31 -9.65 -10.14
CA ILE A 28 11.38 -9.52 -11.12
C ILE A 28 12.60 -10.25 -10.59
N TYR A 29 13.23 -11.02 -11.45
CA TYR A 29 14.53 -11.63 -11.22
C TYR A 29 15.50 -11.03 -12.23
N SER A 30 16.62 -10.52 -11.76
CA SER A 30 17.60 -9.80 -12.58
C SER A 30 19.02 -10.09 -12.12
N ALA A 31 20.00 -9.89 -13.00
CA ALA A 31 21.40 -10.06 -12.68
C ALA A 31 21.87 -9.08 -11.59
N GLN A 32 22.51 -9.60 -10.53
CA GLN A 32 23.00 -8.80 -9.41
C GLN A 32 24.12 -7.81 -9.77
N GLN A 33 24.81 -8.05 -10.89
CA GLN A 33 25.93 -7.21 -11.36
C GLN A 33 25.48 -6.09 -12.31
N GLY A 34 24.18 -5.78 -12.34
CA GLY A 34 23.62 -4.61 -13.00
C GLY A 34 23.46 -4.69 -14.52
N ALA A 35 23.71 -5.87 -15.12
CA ALA A 35 23.52 -6.08 -16.56
C ALA A 35 22.06 -5.82 -17.02
N ASP A 36 21.10 -5.97 -16.11
CA ASP A 36 19.66 -5.84 -16.41
C ASP A 36 19.04 -4.52 -15.91
N GLU A 37 19.81 -3.56 -15.37
CA GLU A 37 19.24 -2.33 -14.76
C GLU A 37 18.41 -1.52 -15.76
N ALA A 38 18.84 -1.45 -17.02
CA ALA A 38 18.08 -0.78 -18.07
C ALA A 38 16.72 -1.48 -18.31
N ALA A 39 16.71 -2.82 -18.34
CA ALA A 39 15.49 -3.60 -18.49
C ALA A 39 14.59 -3.47 -17.25
N TYR A 40 15.16 -3.51 -16.04
CA TYR A 40 14.43 -3.30 -14.80
C TYR A 40 13.76 -1.92 -14.77
N GLY A 41 14.50 -0.86 -15.11
CA GLY A 41 13.98 0.51 -15.18
C GLY A 41 12.83 0.66 -16.18
N GLN A 42 12.83 -0.11 -17.27
CA GLN A 42 11.74 -0.15 -18.24
C GLN A 42 10.52 -0.94 -17.73
N LEU A 43 10.73 -2.12 -17.16
CA LEU A 43 9.67 -3.08 -16.87
C LEU A 43 9.03 -2.91 -15.48
N ALA A 44 9.82 -2.56 -14.47
CA ALA A 44 9.33 -2.44 -13.10
C ALA A 44 8.18 -1.42 -12.95
N PRO A 45 8.23 -0.21 -13.56
CA PRO A 45 7.11 0.74 -13.48
C PRO A 45 5.83 0.22 -14.12
N LEU A 46 5.92 -0.59 -15.18
CA LEU A 46 4.77 -1.22 -15.82
C LEU A 46 4.15 -2.26 -14.90
N LEU A 47 4.98 -3.13 -14.31
CA LEU A 47 4.53 -4.16 -13.38
C LEU A 47 3.95 -3.57 -12.09
N GLN A 48 4.53 -2.50 -11.55
CA GLN A 48 4.05 -1.80 -10.35
C GLN A 48 2.60 -1.32 -10.50
N ARG A 49 2.19 -0.91 -11.70
CA ARG A 49 0.79 -0.51 -11.97
C ARG A 49 -0.18 -1.68 -11.94
N ARG A 50 0.31 -2.92 -12.03
CA ARG A 50 -0.48 -4.15 -12.09
C ARG A 50 -0.52 -4.90 -10.76
N VAL A 51 0.33 -4.56 -9.78
CA VAL A 51 0.53 -5.39 -8.59
C VAL A 51 0.36 -4.60 -7.30
N GLY A 52 -0.17 -5.22 -6.24
CA GLY A 52 -0.13 -4.61 -4.90
C GLY A 52 1.24 -4.69 -4.24
N ARG A 53 2.03 -5.72 -4.57
CA ARG A 53 3.37 -5.92 -4.02
C ARG A 53 4.35 -6.37 -5.11
N LEU A 54 5.35 -5.53 -5.35
CA LEU A 54 6.50 -5.88 -6.19
C LEU A 54 7.55 -6.59 -5.33
N LEU A 55 8.14 -7.66 -5.86
CA LEU A 55 9.26 -8.37 -5.27
C LEU A 55 10.44 -8.37 -6.25
N ASN A 56 11.65 -8.24 -5.72
CA ASN A 56 12.87 -8.44 -6.48
C ASN A 56 13.61 -9.66 -5.94
N ASP A 57 14.03 -10.56 -6.83
CA ASP A 57 14.81 -11.76 -6.52
C ASP A 57 14.19 -12.65 -5.43
N LYS A 58 12.85 -12.68 -5.36
CA LYS A 58 12.11 -13.38 -4.31
C LYS A 58 10.78 -13.94 -4.78
N MET A 59 10.48 -15.16 -4.34
CA MET A 59 9.19 -15.81 -4.60
C MET A 59 8.05 -15.13 -3.82
N PRO A 60 6.83 -15.07 -4.39
CA PRO A 60 5.73 -14.28 -3.83
C PRO A 60 5.02 -14.94 -2.63
N THR A 61 5.32 -16.22 -2.35
CA THR A 61 4.58 -17.08 -1.41
C THR A 61 4.63 -16.58 0.03
N GLY A 62 5.74 -15.97 0.46
CA GLY A 62 5.85 -15.39 1.79
C GLY A 62 5.09 -14.06 1.90
N VAL A 63 4.21 -13.96 2.90
CA VAL A 63 3.47 -12.74 3.26
C VAL A 63 3.80 -12.38 4.71
N ALA A 64 4.63 -11.36 4.90
CA ALA A 64 4.95 -10.84 6.23
C ALA A 64 3.74 -10.10 6.83
N VAL A 65 3.49 -10.30 8.13
CA VAL A 65 2.49 -9.51 8.87
C VAL A 65 3.20 -8.30 9.46
N SER A 66 3.27 -7.21 8.70
CA SER A 66 3.93 -5.97 9.10
C SER A 66 3.17 -4.72 8.63
N PRO A 67 3.43 -3.53 9.20
CA PRO A 67 2.75 -2.29 8.79
C PRO A 67 2.96 -1.89 7.34
N ALA A 68 4.08 -2.30 6.74
CA ALA A 68 4.43 -2.00 5.35
C ALA A 68 3.81 -2.99 4.33
N MET A 69 3.09 -4.01 4.80
CA MET A 69 2.55 -5.04 3.90
C MET A 69 1.36 -4.51 3.10
N ASN A 70 1.41 -4.72 1.78
CA ASN A 70 0.25 -4.62 0.92
C ASN A 70 -0.13 -6.01 0.38
N HIS A 71 -1.12 -6.63 1.03
CA HIS A 71 -1.78 -7.82 0.53
C HIS A 71 -3.12 -7.39 -0.09
N GLY A 72 -2.99 -6.82 -1.28
CA GLY A 72 -4.06 -6.26 -2.09
C GLY A 72 -3.54 -6.01 -3.51
N GLY A 73 -4.17 -5.13 -4.26
CA GLY A 73 -3.74 -4.76 -5.61
C GLY A 73 -4.89 -4.24 -6.47
N PRO A 74 -4.62 -3.87 -7.73
CA PRO A 74 -5.67 -3.51 -8.69
C PRO A 74 -6.66 -4.66 -8.87
N PHE A 75 -7.89 -4.35 -9.30
CA PHE A 75 -8.85 -5.37 -9.68
C PHE A 75 -8.28 -6.25 -10.82
N PRO A 76 -8.48 -7.59 -10.81
CA PRO A 76 -9.33 -8.37 -9.93
C PRO A 76 -8.68 -8.86 -8.62
N ALA A 77 -7.40 -8.57 -8.36
CA ALA A 77 -6.72 -9.03 -7.14
C ALA A 77 -7.41 -8.57 -5.86
N THR A 78 -8.05 -7.39 -5.88
CA THR A 78 -8.85 -6.87 -4.76
C THR A 78 -9.98 -5.99 -5.30
N GLY A 79 -11.15 -6.02 -4.64
CA GLY A 79 -12.31 -5.21 -5.03
C GLY A 79 -12.13 -3.70 -4.81
N HIS A 80 -11.27 -3.30 -3.87
CA HIS A 80 -10.92 -1.90 -3.62
C HIS A 80 -9.39 -1.74 -3.48
N PRO A 81 -8.68 -1.23 -4.50
CA PRO A 81 -7.23 -1.25 -4.56
C PRO A 81 -6.53 -0.34 -3.53
N GLY A 82 -7.26 0.59 -2.92
CA GLY A 82 -6.74 1.45 -1.85
C GLY A 82 -6.58 0.77 -0.47
N PHE A 83 -6.92 -0.52 -0.34
CA PHE A 83 -6.82 -1.25 0.93
C PHE A 83 -5.89 -2.46 0.85
N THR A 84 -5.34 -2.85 2.00
CA THR A 84 -4.63 -4.11 2.22
C THR A 84 -5.44 -5.00 3.17
N ALA A 85 -5.44 -6.32 2.93
CA ALA A 85 -6.05 -7.28 3.84
C ALA A 85 -5.12 -7.70 5.01
N VAL A 86 -3.81 -7.48 4.88
CA VAL A 86 -2.78 -7.89 5.86
C VAL A 86 -1.94 -6.69 6.27
N GLY A 87 -1.56 -6.63 7.55
CA GLY A 87 -0.72 -5.57 8.11
C GLY A 87 -1.54 -4.52 8.88
N ILE A 88 -1.11 -4.23 10.10
CA ILE A 88 -1.74 -3.22 10.97
C ILE A 88 -0.83 -1.98 10.97
N PRO A 89 -1.37 -0.75 10.91
CA PRO A 89 -2.80 -0.42 11.05
C PRO A 89 -3.61 -0.42 9.76
N ALA A 90 -2.98 -0.41 8.58
CA ALA A 90 -3.66 -0.15 7.31
C ALA A 90 -4.86 -1.09 7.03
N SER A 91 -4.76 -2.39 7.39
CA SER A 91 -5.85 -3.34 7.17
C SER A 91 -7.08 -3.12 8.06
N LEU A 92 -6.94 -2.41 9.19
CA LEU A 92 -8.06 -2.06 10.08
C LEU A 92 -9.00 -1.04 9.43
N PHE A 93 -8.47 -0.18 8.53
CA PHE A 93 -9.28 0.85 7.89
C PHE A 93 -10.40 0.31 6.98
N ARG A 94 -10.36 -0.98 6.61
CA ARG A 94 -11.47 -1.66 5.92
C ARG A 94 -12.74 -1.75 6.77
N PHE A 95 -12.61 -1.65 8.09
CA PHE A 95 -13.71 -1.72 9.05
C PHE A 95 -13.98 -0.37 9.72
N ALA A 96 -13.33 0.70 9.25
CA ALA A 96 -13.45 2.05 9.78
C ALA A 96 -14.13 2.98 8.77
N LYS A 97 -14.60 4.13 9.26
CA LYS A 97 -15.15 5.22 8.44
C LYS A 97 -14.54 6.54 8.88
N LEU A 98 -14.14 7.38 7.92
CA LEU A 98 -13.73 8.75 8.19
C LEU A 98 -14.95 9.61 8.55
N THR A 99 -14.85 10.37 9.64
CA THR A 99 -15.92 11.27 10.11
C THR A 99 -15.32 12.62 10.50
N CYS A 100 -15.90 13.72 10.01
CA CYS A 100 -15.52 15.09 10.33
C CYS A 100 -16.56 15.71 11.28
N TYR A 101 -16.10 16.53 12.23
CA TYR A 101 -16.94 17.30 13.14
C TYR A 101 -16.61 18.80 12.95
N ASP A 102 -17.56 19.56 12.43
CA ASP A 102 -17.40 21.00 12.15
C ASP A 102 -18.41 21.81 12.98
N GLY A 103 -17.93 22.81 13.71
CA GLY A 103 -18.74 23.65 14.62
C GLY A 103 -19.42 22.88 15.76
N VAL A 104 -18.98 21.65 16.07
CA VAL A 104 -19.57 20.82 17.13
C VAL A 104 -19.06 21.27 18.49
N ARG A 105 -19.98 21.53 19.43
CA ARG A 105 -19.64 21.96 20.80
C ARG A 105 -18.77 20.90 21.50
N PRO A 106 -17.78 21.30 22.34
CA PRO A 106 -16.86 20.36 22.98
C PRO A 106 -17.54 19.20 23.73
N THR A 107 -18.65 19.48 24.41
CA THR A 107 -19.41 18.47 25.18
C THR A 107 -20.11 17.41 24.32
N ARG A 108 -20.16 17.59 23.00
CA ARG A 108 -20.74 16.65 22.03
C ARG A 108 -19.69 15.92 21.20
N LEU A 109 -18.41 16.29 21.32
CA LEU A 109 -17.33 15.59 20.65
C LEU A 109 -17.02 14.27 21.38
N PRO A 110 -16.65 13.20 20.64
CA PRO A 110 -15.99 12.06 21.23
C PRO A 110 -14.81 12.52 22.08
N THR A 111 -14.58 11.90 23.24
CA THR A 111 -13.55 12.33 24.20
C THR A 111 -12.16 12.46 23.56
N LEU A 112 -11.83 11.60 22.58
CA LEU A 112 -10.56 11.62 21.86
C LEU A 112 -10.33 12.89 21.02
N LEU A 113 -11.41 13.56 20.62
CA LEU A 113 -11.40 14.74 19.75
C LEU A 113 -11.57 16.05 20.53
N GLN A 114 -11.70 16.01 21.86
CA GLN A 114 -11.75 17.21 22.68
C GLN A 114 -10.34 17.81 22.85
N ASP A 115 -10.25 19.08 23.22
CA ASP A 115 -8.98 19.81 23.36
C ASP A 115 -8.00 19.08 24.29
N LYS A 116 -8.50 18.67 25.45
CA LYS A 116 -7.74 17.86 26.41
C LYS A 116 -7.53 16.44 25.88
N ASN A 117 -6.26 16.01 25.81
CA ASN A 117 -5.95 14.63 25.46
C ASN A 117 -6.37 13.70 26.61
N PRO A 118 -7.28 12.73 26.40
CA PRO A 118 -7.80 11.91 27.49
C PRO A 118 -6.75 10.99 28.13
N THR A 119 -5.69 10.64 27.39
CA THR A 119 -4.67 9.68 27.84
C THR A 119 -3.31 10.33 28.07
N GLY A 120 -3.05 11.50 27.47
CA GLY A 120 -1.71 12.11 27.41
C GLY A 120 -0.72 11.37 26.51
N GLU A 121 -1.10 10.22 25.96
CA GLU A 121 -0.25 9.33 25.15
C GLU A 121 -0.77 9.15 23.72
N THR A 122 -2.04 9.45 23.47
CA THR A 122 -2.61 9.29 22.12
C THR A 122 -2.10 10.36 21.18
N TRP A 123 -1.44 9.93 20.10
CA TRP A 123 -0.98 10.81 19.03
C TRP A 123 -2.14 11.41 18.24
N ARG A 124 -2.08 12.72 18.02
CA ARG A 124 -2.99 13.51 17.19
C ARG A 124 -2.18 14.35 16.19
N TYR A 125 -2.75 14.61 15.02
CA TYR A 125 -2.15 15.49 14.02
C TYR A 125 -2.89 16.83 14.04
N VAL A 126 -2.25 17.86 14.57
CA VAL A 126 -2.82 19.20 14.82
C VAL A 126 -1.88 20.22 14.19
N ASP A 127 -2.41 21.11 13.35
CA ASP A 127 -1.65 22.18 12.69
C ASP A 127 -0.32 21.71 12.06
N LEU A 128 -0.41 20.60 11.32
CA LEU A 128 0.69 19.93 10.64
C LEU A 128 1.75 19.27 11.55
N GLN A 129 1.47 19.16 12.85
CA GLN A 129 2.38 18.57 13.83
C GLN A 129 1.75 17.38 14.54
N TRP A 130 2.56 16.33 14.75
CA TRP A 130 2.19 15.24 15.63
C TRP A 130 2.41 15.66 17.09
N THR A 131 1.39 15.49 17.93
CA THR A 131 1.45 15.83 19.35
C THR A 131 0.61 14.86 20.19
N THR A 132 1.01 14.67 21.45
CA THR A 132 0.20 14.02 22.48
C THR A 132 -0.30 15.03 23.53
N GLY A 133 0.11 16.30 23.42
CA GLY A 133 -0.33 17.37 24.31
C GLY A 133 -1.78 17.79 24.07
N ASP A 134 -2.29 18.65 24.94
CA ASP A 134 -3.59 19.30 24.79
C ASP A 134 -3.58 20.27 23.58
N VAL A 135 -4.73 20.51 22.98
CA VAL A 135 -4.90 21.58 21.99
C VAL A 135 -5.19 22.87 22.73
N THR A 136 -4.36 23.89 22.52
CA THR A 136 -4.62 25.24 23.01
C THR A 136 -5.24 26.04 21.88
N SER A 137 -6.48 26.50 22.06
CA SER A 137 -7.12 27.47 21.16
C SER A 137 -6.34 28.78 21.08
#